data_AF-A0A7C7UDC5-F1
#
_entry.id   AF-A0A7C7UDC5-F1
#
_cell.length_a   1.000
_cell.length_b   1.000
_cell.length_c   1.000
_cell.angle_alpha   90.00
_cell.angle_beta   90.00
_cell.angle_gamma   90.00
#
_symmetry.space_group_name_H-M   'P 1'
#
loop_
_entity.id
_entity.type
_entity.pdbx_description
1 polymer ?
#
loop_
_entity_poly.entity_id
_entity_poly.type
_entity_poly.pdbx_seq_one_letter_code
_entity_poly.pdbx_strand_id
1 'polypeptide(L)'
;MRAKQRFDDEVRRRKAQREHVRSLTRGQRYVLRELRVLFNAAKDDDLRGVMTLLEEAFRGPLTTAVTKELNLLRRNGVTGEVLLEELKRIYFQHNLKDVPARTRLAAGEEVPKIVCSEALA
;
A
#
# COMPACT_ATOMS: atom_id res chain seq x y z
N MET A 1 -3.82 -20.24 17.18
CA MET A 1 -2.93 -19.44 16.29
C MET A 1 -3.17 -19.75 14.80
N ARG A 2 -4.35 -19.42 14.24
CA ARG A 2 -4.69 -19.75 12.82
C ARG A 2 -4.63 -18.55 11.87
N ALA A 3 -4.73 -17.32 12.37
CA ALA A 3 -4.67 -16.11 11.54
C ALA A 3 -3.26 -15.83 10.98
N LYS A 4 -2.22 -16.07 11.78
CA LYS A 4 -0.81 -15.86 11.37
C LYS A 4 -0.37 -16.81 10.24
N GLN A 5 -0.78 -18.08 10.29
CA GLN A 5 -0.45 -19.05 9.25
C GLN A 5 -1.19 -18.77 7.94
N ARG A 6 -2.48 -18.43 8.00
CA ARG A 6 -3.23 -18.01 6.81
C ARG A 6 -2.62 -16.78 6.14
N PHE A 7 -2.15 -15.81 6.93
CA PHE A 7 -1.44 -14.63 6.44
C PHE A 7 -0.11 -15.00 5.76
N ASP A 8 0.73 -15.83 6.40
CA ASP A 8 2.02 -16.24 5.82
C ASP A 8 1.84 -17.10 4.55
N ASP A 9 0.78 -17.92 4.50
CA ASP A 9 0.46 -18.78 3.35
C ASP A 9 -0.17 -18.00 2.19
N GLU A 10 -1.02 -17.01 2.47
CA GLU A 10 -1.58 -16.11 1.46
C GLU A 10 -0.49 -15.18 0.88
N VAL A 11 0.43 -14.71 1.73
CA VAL A 11 1.63 -13.97 1.30
C VAL A 11 2.53 -14.83 0.42
N ARG A 12 2.69 -16.13 0.68
CA ARG A 12 3.47 -17.05 -0.17
C ARG A 12 2.76 -17.37 -1.49
N ARG A 13 1.46 -17.69 -1.46
CA ARG A 13 0.67 -17.98 -2.67
C ARG A 13 0.62 -16.78 -3.62
N ARG A 14 0.55 -15.55 -3.10
CA ARG A 14 0.61 -14.32 -3.92
C ARG A 14 2.04 -13.92 -4.33
N LYS A 15 3.10 -14.38 -3.65
CA LYS A 15 4.49 -14.20 -4.10
C LYS A 15 4.77 -14.99 -5.38
N ALA A 16 4.28 -16.22 -5.47
CA ALA A 16 4.49 -17.10 -6.64
C ALA A 16 3.74 -16.62 -7.90
N GLN A 17 2.59 -15.95 -7.74
CA GLN A 17 1.83 -15.40 -8.88
C GLN A 17 2.35 -14.04 -9.39
N ARG A 18 3.34 -13.43 -8.71
CA ARG A 18 3.78 -12.04 -8.94
C ARG A 18 5.23 -11.88 -9.41
N GLU A 19 5.87 -12.93 -9.91
CA GLU A 19 7.15 -12.77 -10.63
C GLU A 19 7.03 -11.95 -11.93
N HIS A 20 5.82 -11.45 -12.26
CA HIS A 20 5.58 -10.43 -13.29
C HIS A 20 5.06 -9.07 -12.77
N VAL A 21 5.11 -8.76 -11.47
CA VAL A 21 4.53 -7.50 -10.93
C VAL A 21 5.53 -6.75 -10.03
N ARG A 22 5.97 -5.58 -10.52
CA ARG A 22 6.81 -4.53 -9.90
C ARG A 22 7.01 -4.61 -8.38
N SER A 23 8.28 -4.53 -7.96
CA SER A 23 8.72 -4.57 -6.56
C SER A 23 8.21 -3.39 -5.71
N LEU A 24 7.94 -3.64 -4.42
CA LEU A 24 7.50 -2.61 -3.48
C LEU A 24 8.55 -1.50 -3.32
N THR A 25 8.09 -0.24 -3.31
CA THR A 25 8.95 0.92 -3.06
C THR A 25 9.54 0.88 -1.65
N ARG A 26 10.60 1.67 -1.41
CA ARG A 26 11.23 1.77 -0.07
C ARG A 26 10.24 2.32 0.98
N GLY A 27 9.42 3.31 0.61
CA GLY A 27 8.36 3.84 1.45
C GLY A 27 7.31 2.79 1.81
N GLN A 28 6.80 2.04 0.82
CA GLN A 28 5.87 0.94 1.07
C GLN A 28 6.46 -0.12 2.01
N ARG A 29 7.70 -0.56 1.77
CA ARG A 29 8.37 -1.55 2.63
C ARG A 29 8.54 -1.07 4.07
N TYR A 30 8.78 0.23 4.26
CA TYR A 30 8.87 0.82 5.59
C TYR A 30 7.52 0.76 6.30
N VAL A 31 6.48 1.35 5.71
CA VAL A 31 5.17 1.44 6.38
C VAL A 31 4.53 0.07 6.63
N LEU A 32 4.70 -0.89 5.72
CA LEU A 32 4.22 -2.27 5.91
C LEU A 32 4.95 -2.99 7.05
N ARG A 33 6.23 -2.68 7.28
CA ARG A 33 6.98 -3.23 8.41
C ARG A 33 6.45 -2.67 9.72
N GLU A 34 6.29 -1.35 9.81
CA GLU A 34 5.81 -0.68 11.02
C GLU A 34 4.36 -1.07 11.35
N LEU A 35 3.48 -1.17 10.34
CA LEU A 35 2.13 -1.70 10.53
C LEU A 35 2.14 -3.12 11.12
N ARG A 36 3.06 -3.98 10.67
CA ARG A 36 3.20 -5.34 11.23
C ARG A 36 3.63 -5.31 12.69
N VAL A 37 4.53 -4.41 13.07
CA VAL A 37 4.94 -4.23 14.48
C VAL A 37 3.73 -3.83 15.32
N LEU A 38 2.97 -2.84 14.87
CA LEU A 38 1.79 -2.36 15.59
C LEU A 38 0.69 -3.43 15.66
N PHE A 39 0.46 -4.18 14.58
CA PHE A 39 -0.55 -5.24 14.54
C PHE A 39 -0.27 -6.33 15.57
N ASN A 40 1.01 -6.71 15.73
CA ASN A 40 1.43 -7.69 16.73
C ASN A 40 1.26 -7.18 18.17
N ALA A 41 1.37 -5.87 18.38
CA ALA A 41 1.20 -5.24 19.69
C ALA A 41 -0.28 -4.98 20.02
N ALA A 42 -1.13 -4.76 19.02
CA ALA A 42 -2.55 -4.51 19.19
C ALA A 42 -3.27 -5.71 19.82
N LYS A 43 -4.11 -5.45 20.83
CA LYS A 43 -5.00 -6.45 21.45
C LYS A 43 -6.46 -6.31 20.99
N ASP A 44 -6.81 -5.15 20.47
CA ASP A 44 -8.12 -4.82 19.93
C ASP A 44 -8.27 -5.35 18.50
N ASP A 45 -9.34 -6.12 18.27
CA ASP A 45 -9.62 -6.74 16.98
C ASP A 45 -10.18 -5.73 15.96
N ASP A 46 -10.85 -4.66 16.39
CA ASP A 46 -11.31 -3.59 15.50
C ASP A 46 -10.12 -2.81 14.94
N LEU A 47 -9.16 -2.49 15.83
CA LEU A 47 -7.92 -1.83 15.45
C LEU A 47 -7.12 -2.69 14.46
N ARG A 48 -7.05 -4.00 14.70
CA ARG A 48 -6.41 -4.95 13.78
C ARG A 48 -7.11 -4.99 12.42
N GLY A 49 -8.44 -4.92 12.39
CA GLY A 49 -9.22 -4.82 11.15
C GLY A 49 -8.82 -3.60 10.32
N VAL A 50 -8.71 -2.43 10.95
CA VAL A 50 -8.24 -1.21 10.28
C VAL A 50 -6.82 -1.36 9.72
N MET A 51 -5.92 -1.97 10.49
CA MET A 51 -4.53 -2.18 10.05
C MET A 51 -4.43 -3.13 8.87
N THR A 52 -5.23 -4.20 8.85
CA THR A 52 -5.31 -5.12 7.71
C THR A 52 -5.81 -4.39 6.45
N LEU A 53 -6.86 -3.58 6.57
CA LEU A 53 -7.38 -2.77 5.45
C LEU A 53 -6.30 -1.85 4.87
N LEU A 54 -5.58 -1.12 5.73
CA LEU A 54 -4.50 -0.22 5.30
C LEU A 54 -3.35 -1.02 4.67
N GLU A 55 -2.98 -2.17 5.25
CA GLU A 55 -1.92 -3.02 4.70
C GLU A 55 -2.23 -3.47 3.27
N GLU A 56 -3.46 -3.90 3.00
CA GLU A 56 -3.90 -4.31 1.67
C GLU A 56 -3.84 -3.14 0.67
N ALA A 57 -4.34 -1.97 1.07
CA ALA A 57 -4.34 -0.78 0.24
C ALA A 57 -2.93 -0.34 -0.16
N PHE A 58 -1.99 -0.32 0.79
CA PHE A 58 -0.61 0.12 0.54
C PHE A 58 0.30 -0.96 -0.10
N ARG A 59 -0.13 -2.22 -0.14
CA ARG A 59 0.57 -3.31 -0.85
C ARG A 59 0.33 -3.28 -2.37
N GLY A 60 -0.71 -2.58 -2.82
CA GLY A 60 -1.08 -2.41 -4.23
C GLY A 60 -0.19 -1.42 -5.00
N PRO A 61 -0.44 -1.22 -6.30
CA PRO A 61 0.16 -0.14 -7.06
C PRO A 61 -0.29 1.21 -6.49
N LEU A 62 0.67 2.09 -6.22
CA LEU A 62 0.42 3.42 -5.66
C LEU A 62 0.79 4.49 -6.67
N THR A 63 0.10 5.63 -6.61
CA THR A 63 0.45 6.81 -7.38
C THR A 63 1.78 7.38 -6.90
N THR A 64 2.42 8.21 -7.75
CA THR A 64 3.67 8.89 -7.37
C THR A 64 3.47 9.83 -6.18
N ALA A 65 2.28 10.45 -6.04
CA ALA A 65 1.94 11.32 -4.91
C ALA A 65 1.95 10.55 -3.59
N VAL A 66 1.21 9.43 -3.52
CA VAL A 66 1.20 8.55 -2.34
C VAL A 66 2.60 8.04 -2.04
N THR A 67 3.34 7.61 -3.07
CA THR A 67 4.73 7.15 -2.91
C THR A 67 5.65 8.21 -2.29
N LYS A 68 5.47 9.50 -2.63
CA LYS A 68 6.23 10.61 -2.03
C LYS A 68 5.88 10.77 -0.55
N GLU A 69 4.60 10.72 -0.19
CA GLU A 69 4.16 10.81 1.21
C GLU A 69 4.69 9.65 2.07
N LEU A 70 4.62 8.41 1.57
CA LEU A 70 5.22 7.27 2.29
C LEU A 70 6.74 7.41 2.47
N ASN A 71 7.42 8.04 1.50
CA ASN A 71 8.85 8.32 1.65
C ASN A 71 9.13 9.43 2.65
N LEU A 72 8.24 10.42 2.81
CA LEU A 72 8.36 11.44 3.87
C LEU A 72 8.19 10.80 5.24
N LEU A 73 7.17 9.95 5.44
CA LEU A 73 6.98 9.20 6.69
C LEU A 73 8.23 8.39 7.05
N ARG A 74 8.82 7.71 6.05
CA ARG A 74 10.08 6.97 6.23
C ARG A 74 11.26 7.86 6.59
N ARG A 75 11.42 9.00 5.92
CA ARG A 75 12.54 9.94 6.18
C ARG A 75 12.45 10.55 7.57
N ASN A 76 11.23 10.78 8.05
CA ASN A 76 10.96 11.34 9.36
C ASN A 76 10.88 10.28 10.46
N GLY A 77 11.02 8.99 10.12
CA GLY A 77 10.99 7.90 11.10
C GLY A 77 9.64 7.77 11.82
N VAL A 78 8.53 8.08 11.16
CA VAL A 78 7.20 8.04 11.77
C VAL A 78 6.78 6.60 12.05
N THR A 79 6.47 6.29 13.32
CA THR A 79 6.06 4.96 13.80
C THR A 79 4.85 5.07 14.72
N GLY A 80 4.40 3.95 15.30
CA GLY A 80 3.38 4.00 16.35
C GLY A 80 1.99 4.39 15.86
N GLU A 81 1.18 4.90 16.79
CA GLU A 81 -0.16 5.43 16.51
C GLU A 81 -0.11 6.60 15.53
N VAL A 82 0.93 7.44 15.59
CA VAL A 82 1.13 8.57 14.66
C VAL A 82 1.22 8.07 13.22
N LEU A 83 1.96 6.99 12.98
CA LEU A 83 2.01 6.37 11.67
C LEU A 83 0.63 5.89 11.23
N LEU A 84 -0.13 5.26 12.13
CA LEU A 84 -1.46 4.74 11.80
C LEU A 84 -2.41 5.87 11.37
N GLU A 85 -2.40 6.99 12.08
CA GLU A 85 -3.23 8.16 11.74
C GLU A 85 -2.81 8.79 10.41
N GLU A 86 -1.50 8.94 10.15
CA GLU A 86 -1.02 9.42 8.85
C GLU A 86 -1.40 8.48 7.70
N LEU A 87 -1.34 7.17 7.91
CA LEU A 87 -1.75 6.19 6.91
C LEU A 87 -3.26 6.24 6.64
N LYS A 88 -4.10 6.44 7.68
CA LYS A 88 -5.53 6.70 7.50
C LYS A 88 -5.76 7.98 6.69
N ARG A 89 -5.06 9.07 7.03
CA ARG A 89 -5.14 10.35 6.31
C ARG A 89 -4.82 10.17 4.83
N ILE A 90 -3.70 9.54 4.50
CA ILE A 90 -3.29 9.24 3.12
C ILE A 90 -4.32 8.35 2.42
N TYR A 91 -4.82 7.32 3.11
CA TYR A 91 -5.82 6.40 2.58
C TYR A 91 -7.10 7.11 2.13
N PHE A 92 -7.64 8.00 2.97
CA PHE A 92 -8.83 8.79 2.64
C PHE A 92 -8.54 9.88 1.61
N GLN A 93 -7.44 10.63 1.77
CA GLN A 93 -7.06 11.73 0.88
C GLN A 93 -6.88 11.27 -0.57
N HIS A 94 -6.27 10.09 -0.76
CA HIS A 94 -6.04 9.52 -2.11
C HIS A 94 -7.09 8.52 -2.53
N ASN A 95 -8.17 8.39 -1.76
CA ASN A 95 -9.30 7.51 -2.04
C ASN A 95 -8.87 6.06 -2.36
N LEU A 96 -7.94 5.52 -1.56
CA LEU A 96 -7.28 4.23 -1.84
C LEU A 96 -8.22 3.03 -1.78
N LYS A 97 -9.43 3.20 -1.23
CA LYS A 97 -10.51 2.21 -1.24
C LYS A 97 -10.92 1.75 -2.64
N ASP A 98 -10.78 2.62 -3.65
CA ASP A 98 -11.27 2.39 -5.02
C ASP A 98 -10.17 1.92 -6.00
N VAL A 99 -8.92 1.84 -5.54
CA VAL A 99 -7.76 1.42 -6.36
C VAL A 99 -7.86 -0.03 -6.89
N PRO A 100 -8.35 -1.03 -6.14
CA PRO A 100 -8.50 -2.39 -6.70
C PRO A 100 -9.51 -2.44 -7.87
N ALA A 101 -10.50 -1.54 -7.93
CA ALA A 101 -11.44 -1.45 -9.05
C ALA A 101 -10.78 -0.83 -10.30
N ARG A 102 -9.97 0.23 -10.12
CA ARG A 102 -9.24 0.89 -11.24
C ARG A 102 -8.17 0.00 -11.86
N THR A 103 -7.49 -0.82 -11.06
CA THR A 103 -6.43 -1.72 -11.57
C THR A 103 -7.00 -2.87 -12.42
N ARG A 104 -8.23 -3.35 -12.11
CA ARG A 104 -8.93 -4.33 -12.96
C ARG A 104 -9.39 -3.72 -14.28
N LEU A 105 -9.88 -2.47 -14.26
CA LEU A 105 -10.29 -1.76 -15.48
C LEU A 105 -9.08 -1.45 -16.38
N ALA A 106 -7.96 -1.01 -15.81
CA ALA A 106 -6.74 -0.71 -16.56
C ALA A 106 -6.00 -1.94 -17.12
N ALA A 107 -6.34 -3.16 -16.65
CA ALA A 107 -5.78 -4.40 -17.20
C ALA A 107 -6.49 -4.86 -18.49
N GLY A 108 -7.59 -4.21 -18.88
CA GLY A 108 -8.37 -4.51 -20.09
C GLY A 108 -8.21 -3.49 -21.23
N GLU A 109 -7.55 -2.35 -21.00
CA GLU A 109 -7.29 -1.35 -22.04
C GLU A 109 -5.82 -0.94 -22.01
N GLU A 110 -5.03 -1.51 -22.92
CA GLU A 110 -3.80 -0.89 -23.39
C GLU A 110 -4.18 0.41 -24.13
N VAL A 111 -4.50 1.48 -23.39
CA VAL A 111 -4.59 2.81 -24.01
C VAL A 111 -3.17 3.31 -24.21
N PRO A 112 -2.72 3.54 -25.46
CA PRO A 112 -1.43 4.16 -25.69
C PRO A 112 -1.47 5.58 -25.12
N LYS A 113 -0.59 5.86 -24.15
CA LYS A 113 -0.39 7.22 -23.66
C LYS A 113 0.41 8.00 -24.69
N ILE A 114 -0.28 8.79 -25.51
CA ILE A 114 0.36 9.82 -26.32
C ILE A 114 0.89 10.89 -25.36
N VAL A 115 2.21 11.04 -25.33
CA VAL A 115 2.87 12.16 -24.65
C VAL A 115 2.98 13.28 -25.68
N CYS A 116 2.12 14.30 -25.56
CA CYS A 116 2.31 15.55 -26.29
C CYS A 116 3.42 16.34 -25.59
N SER A 117 4.64 16.29 -26.14
CA SER A 117 5.65 17.29 -25.85
C SER A 117 5.22 18.57 -26.56
N GLU A 118 4.52 19.45 -25.86
CA GLU A 118 4.39 20.83 -26.32
C GLU A 118 5.76 21.50 -26.14
N ALA A 119 6.44 21.74 -27.25
CA ALA A 119 7.60 22.60 -27.32
C ALA A 119 7.14 24.06 -27.11
N LEU A 120 7.91 24.86 -26.37
CA LEU A 120 7.78 26.31 -26.41
C LEU A 120 9.15 26.99 -26.21
N ALA A 121 9.52 27.75 -27.26
CA ALA A 121 10.53 28.83 -27.38
C ALA A 121 12.03 28.49 -27.26
#